data_AF-A0A166UFX7-F1
#
_entry.id   AF-A0A166UFX7-F1
#
_cell.length_a   1.000
_cell.length_b   1.000
_cell.length_c   1.000
_cell.angle_alpha   90.00
_cell.angle_beta   90.00
_cell.angle_gamma   90.00
#
_symmetry.space_group_name_H-M   'P 1'
#
loop_
_entity.id
_entity.type
_entity.pdbx_description
1 polymer ?
#
loop_
_entity_poly.entity_id
_entity_poly.type
_entity_poly.pdbx_seq_one_letter_code
_entity_poly.pdbx_strand_id
1 'polypeptide(L)'
;MKKYLLLVLIVLALFTIDHPLIKEPRDKLLQQGVDTLGETSETQYSLAAKQARQLINQSIQLSESEQSYLKTVLATDEKVKIFHLRYCQENELNMYFYGPKLKTICDAAAKAIKKAEM
;
A
#
# COMPACT_ATOMS: atom_id res chain seq x y z
N MET A 1 18.22 39.28 9.49
CA MET A 1 16.89 38.77 9.88
C MET A 1 15.77 38.97 8.84
N LYS A 2 15.85 39.89 7.85
CA LYS A 2 14.78 40.08 6.83
C LYS A 2 14.81 39.10 5.65
N LYS A 3 16.00 38.56 5.34
CA LYS A 3 16.27 37.66 4.20
C LYS A 3 15.66 36.26 4.39
N TYR A 4 15.69 35.75 5.62
CA TYR A 4 15.11 34.46 5.98
C TYR A 4 13.59 34.50 6.02
N LEU A 5 13.02 35.63 6.44
CA LEU A 5 11.57 35.86 6.45
C LEU A 5 11.01 35.85 5.02
N LEU A 6 11.75 36.44 4.07
CA LEU A 6 11.41 36.41 2.65
C LEU A 6 11.51 34.99 2.06
N LEU A 7 12.49 34.20 2.49
CA LEU A 7 12.65 32.80 2.05
C LEU A 7 11.50 31.93 2.58
N VAL A 8 11.11 32.09 3.84
CA VAL A 8 9.94 31.41 4.43
C VAL A 8 8.64 31.81 3.72
N LEU A 9 8.49 33.09 3.37
CA LEU A 9 7.35 33.59 2.59
C LEU A 9 7.28 32.99 1.18
N ILE A 10 8.43 32.85 0.50
CA ILE A 10 8.50 32.20 -0.81
C ILE A 10 8.15 30.72 -0.71
N VAL A 11 8.65 30.02 0.31
CA VAL A 11 8.32 28.60 0.54
C VAL A 11 6.83 28.45 0.82
N LEU A 12 6.26 29.25 1.72
CA LEU A 12 4.82 29.22 2.00
C LEU A 12 3.98 29.53 0.75
N ALA A 13 4.39 30.50 -0.06
CA ALA A 13 3.70 30.83 -1.30
C ALA A 13 3.72 29.66 -2.30
N LEU A 14 4.85 28.95 -2.42
CA LEU A 14 4.98 27.76 -3.27
C LEU A 14 4.08 26.59 -2.80
N PHE A 15 3.80 26.49 -1.50
CA PHE A 15 2.92 25.46 -0.94
C PHE A 15 1.43 25.85 -0.98
N THR A 16 1.08 27.13 -1.08
CA THR A 16 -0.32 27.60 -1.15
C THR A 16 -0.88 27.73 -2.56
N ILE A 17 -0.02 27.78 -3.58
CA ILE A 17 -0.48 27.81 -4.97
C ILE A 17 -0.71 26.38 -5.42
N ASP A 18 -1.98 25.96 -5.46
CA ASP A 18 -2.46 24.72 -6.08
C ASP A 18 -2.28 24.78 -7.61
N HIS A 19 -1.04 24.90 -8.10
CA HIS A 19 -0.75 24.85 -9.52
C HIS A 19 -0.54 23.38 -9.94
N PRO A 20 -1.34 22.84 -10.90
CA PRO A 20 -1.25 21.45 -11.34
C PRO A 20 0.12 21.03 -11.92
N LEU A 21 1.03 21.97 -12.17
CA LEU A 21 2.39 21.72 -12.67
C LEU A 21 3.39 21.23 -11.60
N ILE A 22 3.01 21.20 -10.32
CA ILE A 22 3.86 20.71 -9.23
C ILE A 22 3.55 19.24 -8.88
N LYS A 23 2.46 18.66 -9.42
CA LYS A 23 2.05 17.28 -9.11
C LYS A 23 3.02 16.24 -9.70
N GLU A 24 3.36 16.35 -10.98
CA GLU A 24 4.26 15.39 -11.63
C GLU A 24 5.71 15.35 -11.07
N PRO A 25 6.41 16.48 -10.85
CA PRO A 25 7.76 16.43 -10.29
C PRO A 25 7.76 16.02 -8.82
N ARG A 26 6.70 16.34 -8.06
CA ARG A 26 6.51 15.84 -6.68
C ARG A 26 6.35 14.32 -6.67
N ASP A 27 5.51 13.77 -7.53
CA ASP A 27 5.27 12.33 -7.58
C ASP A 27 6.51 11.55 -8.04
N LYS A 28 7.31 12.11 -8.95
CA LYS A 28 8.60 11.53 -9.36
C LYS A 28 9.67 11.59 -8.27
N LEU A 29 9.78 12.70 -7.54
CA LEU A 29 10.70 12.81 -6.40
C LEU A 29 10.27 11.93 -5.22
N LEU A 30 8.95 11.80 -4.99
CA LEU A 30 8.43 10.86 -4.01
C LEU A 30 8.77 9.43 -4.42
N GLN A 31 8.50 9.02 -5.67
CA GLN A 31 8.89 7.70 -6.19
C GLN A 31 10.40 7.42 -6.08
N GLN A 32 11.25 8.34 -6.51
CA GLN A 32 12.71 8.18 -6.41
C GLN A 32 13.22 8.18 -4.95
N GLY A 33 12.54 8.88 -4.04
CA GLY A 33 12.83 8.87 -2.62
C GLY A 33 12.41 7.56 -1.92
N VAL A 34 11.32 6.92 -2.35
CA VAL A 34 10.94 5.59 -1.83
C VAL A 34 11.87 4.49 -2.37
N ASP A 35 12.28 4.59 -3.63
CA ASP A 35 13.13 3.58 -4.27
C ASP A 35 14.56 3.56 -3.70
N THR A 36 15.10 4.72 -3.30
CA THR A 36 16.46 4.83 -2.74
C THR A 36 16.55 4.60 -1.23
N LEU A 37 15.42 4.59 -0.51
CA LEU A 37 15.33 4.19 0.90
C LEU A 37 14.87 2.73 1.07
N GLY A 38 14.45 2.05 0.00
CA GLY A 38 13.90 0.69 0.00
C GLY A 38 14.94 -0.43 0.12
N GLU A 39 16.16 -0.24 -0.37
CA GLU A 39 17.12 -1.36 -0.55
C GLU A 39 17.66 -1.99 0.75
N THR A 40 17.43 -1.41 1.93
CA THR A 40 17.92 -1.97 3.20
C THR A 40 16.83 -2.42 4.19
N SER A 41 15.55 -2.20 3.88
CA SER A 41 14.41 -2.49 4.80
C SER A 41 13.28 -3.36 4.19
N GLU A 42 13.41 -3.78 2.92
CA GLU A 42 12.40 -4.56 2.17
C GLU A 42 11.93 -5.87 2.86
N THR A 43 12.77 -6.47 3.69
CA THR A 43 12.48 -7.77 4.32
C THR A 43 11.54 -7.68 5.52
N GLN A 44 11.50 -6.54 6.22
CA GLN A 44 10.57 -6.31 7.33
C GLN A 44 9.23 -5.72 6.87
N TYR A 45 9.24 -4.82 5.87
CA TYR A 45 8.03 -4.12 5.38
C TYR A 45 7.06 -4.96 4.55
N SER A 46 7.44 -6.20 4.22
CA SER A 46 6.63 -7.11 3.39
C SER A 46 6.29 -8.42 4.09
N LEU A 47 6.50 -8.51 5.41
CA LEU A 47 6.27 -9.75 6.16
C LEU A 47 4.79 -10.15 6.11
N ALA A 48 3.87 -9.22 6.37
CA ALA A 48 2.44 -9.49 6.29
C ALA A 48 2.02 -9.83 4.85
N ALA A 49 2.54 -9.12 3.85
CA ALA A 49 2.30 -9.37 2.43
C ALA A 49 2.74 -10.77 2.01
N LYS A 50 3.97 -11.16 2.37
CA LYS A 50 4.51 -12.49 2.07
C LYS A 50 3.71 -13.58 2.76
N GLN A 51 3.39 -13.41 4.04
CA GLN A 51 2.62 -14.38 4.82
C GLN A 51 1.19 -14.52 4.30
N ALA A 52 0.50 -13.42 4.02
CA ALA A 52 -0.86 -13.43 3.48
C ALA A 52 -0.91 -14.19 2.15
N ARG A 53 -0.03 -13.83 1.18
CA ARG A 53 0.04 -14.52 -0.12
C ARG A 53 0.35 -16.01 0.03
N GLN A 54 1.25 -16.38 0.95
CA GLN A 54 1.57 -17.77 1.21
C GLN A 54 0.36 -18.54 1.76
N LEU A 55 -0.32 -18.00 2.78
CA LEU A 55 -1.51 -18.62 3.36
C LEU A 55 -2.63 -18.78 2.34
N ILE A 56 -2.85 -17.78 1.49
CA ILE A 56 -3.88 -17.82 0.44
C ILE A 56 -3.56 -18.90 -0.60
N ASN A 57 -2.33 -18.93 -1.12
CA ASN A 57 -1.91 -19.92 -2.11
C ASN A 57 -1.98 -21.37 -1.59
N GLN A 58 -1.86 -21.56 -0.27
CA GLN A 58 -2.01 -22.87 0.37
C GLN A 58 -3.48 -23.26 0.60
N SER A 59 -4.38 -22.28 0.69
CA SER A 59 -5.76 -22.50 1.12
C SER A 59 -6.76 -22.57 -0.03
N ILE A 60 -6.50 -21.87 -1.13
CA ILE A 60 -7.42 -21.81 -2.29
C ILE A 60 -6.67 -21.85 -3.61
N GLN A 61 -7.32 -22.43 -4.62
CA GLN A 61 -6.88 -22.32 -6.00
C GLN A 61 -7.33 -20.97 -6.60
N LEU A 62 -6.40 -20.32 -7.28
CA LEU A 62 -6.61 -19.04 -7.94
C LEU A 62 -6.45 -19.22 -9.45
N SER A 63 -7.28 -18.56 -10.24
CA SER A 63 -7.01 -18.37 -11.67
C SER A 63 -5.80 -17.46 -11.87
N GLU A 64 -5.26 -17.40 -13.08
CA GLU A 64 -4.14 -16.49 -13.40
C GLU A 64 -4.51 -15.02 -13.17
N SER A 65 -5.74 -14.62 -13.52
CA SER A 65 -6.22 -13.25 -13.32
C SER A 65 -6.40 -12.92 -11.84
N GLU A 66 -6.96 -13.85 -11.06
CA GLU A 66 -7.08 -13.73 -9.60
C GLU A 66 -5.69 -13.63 -8.95
N GLN A 67 -4.73 -14.45 -9.39
CA GLN A 67 -3.37 -14.44 -8.86
C GLN A 67 -2.63 -13.13 -9.18
N SER A 68 -2.79 -12.62 -10.40
CA SER A 68 -2.20 -11.33 -10.82
C SER A 68 -2.77 -10.16 -10.01
N TYR A 69 -4.10 -10.13 -9.86
CA TYR A 69 -4.77 -9.15 -9.02
C TYR A 69 -4.28 -9.24 -7.56
N LEU A 70 -4.23 -10.46 -6.99
CA LEU A 70 -3.78 -10.70 -5.62
C LEU A 70 -2.34 -10.20 -5.39
N LYS A 71 -1.42 -10.49 -6.31
CA LYS A 71 -0.03 -10.00 -6.24
C LYS A 71 0.03 -8.47 -6.17
N THR A 72 -0.88 -7.79 -6.86
CA THR A 72 -0.93 -6.34 -6.94
C THR A 72 -1.51 -5.71 -5.67
N VAL A 73 -2.64 -6.24 -5.19
CA VAL A 73 -3.37 -5.67 -4.03
C VAL A 73 -2.83 -6.14 -2.69
N LEU A 74 -1.99 -7.17 -2.66
CA LEU A 74 -1.25 -7.59 -1.47
C LEU A 74 0.25 -7.42 -1.67
N ALA A 75 0.72 -6.43 -2.44
CA ALA A 75 2.14 -6.28 -2.76
C ALA A 75 3.00 -5.94 -1.52
N THR A 76 2.49 -5.06 -0.65
CA THR A 76 3.16 -4.53 0.55
C THR A 76 2.26 -4.68 1.78
N ASP A 77 2.82 -4.58 2.99
CA ASP A 77 2.06 -4.71 4.23
C ASP A 77 0.95 -3.64 4.35
N GLU A 78 1.23 -2.40 3.91
CA GLU A 78 0.22 -1.34 3.82
C GLU A 78 -0.94 -1.75 2.91
N LYS A 79 -0.64 -2.32 1.73
CA LYS A 79 -1.69 -2.77 0.82
C LYS A 79 -2.49 -3.95 1.39
N VAL A 80 -1.88 -4.84 2.18
CA VAL A 80 -2.63 -5.87 2.92
C VAL A 80 -3.60 -5.23 3.90
N LYS A 81 -3.18 -4.21 4.65
CA LYS A 81 -4.06 -3.48 5.57
C LYS A 81 -5.21 -2.78 4.84
N ILE A 82 -4.92 -2.10 3.74
CA ILE A 82 -5.93 -1.44 2.91
C ILE A 82 -6.93 -2.47 2.35
N PHE A 83 -6.45 -3.60 1.83
CA PHE A 83 -7.31 -4.67 1.35
C PHE A 83 -8.22 -5.18 2.46
N HIS A 84 -7.66 -5.45 3.64
CA HIS A 84 -8.41 -5.95 4.79
C HIS A 84 -9.48 -4.96 5.25
N LEU A 85 -9.13 -3.68 5.38
CA LEU A 85 -10.08 -2.63 5.73
C LEU A 85 -11.25 -2.59 4.75
N ARG A 86 -10.97 -2.35 3.47
CA ARG A 86 -12.00 -2.12 2.45
C ARG A 86 -12.89 -3.33 2.25
N TYR A 87 -12.30 -4.50 2.02
CA TYR A 87 -13.06 -5.66 1.54
C TYR A 87 -13.48 -6.62 2.63
N CYS A 88 -12.87 -6.56 3.82
CA CYS A 88 -13.19 -7.47 4.92
C CYS A 88 -13.91 -6.79 6.09
N GLN A 89 -13.62 -5.51 6.35
CA GLN A 89 -14.24 -4.77 7.46
C GLN A 89 -15.38 -3.88 6.96
N GLU A 90 -15.12 -3.10 5.90
CA GLU A 90 -16.11 -2.19 5.30
C GLU A 90 -17.03 -2.90 4.30
N ASN A 91 -16.73 -4.16 3.96
CA ASN A 91 -17.50 -4.99 3.03
C ASN A 91 -17.71 -4.31 1.66
N GLU A 92 -16.72 -3.54 1.21
CA GLU A 92 -16.73 -3.00 -0.15
C GLU A 92 -16.73 -4.13 -1.19
N LEU A 93 -17.29 -3.83 -2.36
CA LEU A 93 -17.42 -4.81 -3.42
C LEU A 93 -16.07 -5.03 -4.11
N ASN A 94 -15.60 -6.28 -4.11
CA ASN A 94 -14.39 -6.68 -4.82
C ASN A 94 -14.74 -7.42 -6.11
N MET A 95 -14.20 -6.95 -7.25
CA MET A 95 -14.54 -7.51 -8.56
C MET A 95 -13.93 -8.90 -8.82
N TYR A 96 -12.89 -9.29 -8.08
CA TYR A 96 -12.18 -10.55 -8.28
C TYR A 96 -12.54 -11.60 -7.23
N PHE A 97 -12.86 -11.19 -6.01
CA PHE A 97 -13.09 -12.10 -4.90
C PHE A 97 -14.42 -11.84 -4.21
N TYR A 98 -15.21 -12.89 -4.02
CA TYR A 98 -16.47 -12.85 -3.30
C TYR A 98 -16.74 -14.17 -2.58
N GLY A 99 -17.70 -14.14 -1.67
CA GLY A 99 -18.18 -15.33 -0.96
C GLY A 99 -17.06 -16.08 -0.23
N PRO A 100 -16.99 -17.42 -0.36
CA PRO A 100 -16.00 -18.23 0.36
C PRO A 100 -14.55 -17.86 0.06
N LYS A 101 -14.22 -17.50 -1.18
CA LYS A 101 -12.84 -17.11 -1.54
C LYS A 101 -12.43 -15.82 -0.83
N LEU A 102 -13.29 -14.79 -0.86
CA LEU A 102 -13.02 -13.53 -0.18
C LEU A 102 -12.85 -13.75 1.33
N LYS A 103 -13.71 -14.57 1.94
CA LYS A 103 -13.61 -14.92 3.36
C LYS A 103 -12.24 -15.52 3.70
N THR A 104 -11.77 -16.50 2.93
CA THR A 104 -10.45 -17.11 3.14
C THR A 104 -9.31 -16.10 3.00
N ILE A 105 -9.40 -15.18 2.03
CA ILE A 105 -8.41 -14.11 1.84
C ILE A 105 -8.43 -13.14 3.04
N CYS A 106 -9.61 -12.79 3.54
CA CYS A 106 -9.78 -11.95 4.70
C CYS A 106 -9.19 -12.56 5.98
N ASP A 107 -9.43 -13.85 6.20
CA ASP A 107 -8.87 -14.59 7.34
C ASP A 107 -7.33 -14.65 7.26
N ALA A 108 -6.78 -14.87 6.06
CA ALA A 108 -5.34 -14.88 5.82
C ALA A 108 -4.70 -13.50 6.04
N ALA A 109 -5.34 -12.43 5.54
CA ALA A 109 -4.88 -11.06 5.73
C ALA A 109 -4.87 -10.66 7.20
N ALA A 110 -5.95 -10.94 7.94
CA ALA A 110 -6.06 -10.66 9.38
C ALA A 110 -4.96 -11.38 10.18
N LYS A 111 -4.72 -12.67 9.88
CA LYS A 111 -3.68 -13.46 10.53
C LYS A 111 -2.27 -12.92 10.25
N ALA A 112 -2.01 -12.51 9.01
CA ALA A 112 -0.72 -11.97 8.60
C ALA A 112 -0.45 -10.59 9.23
N ILE A 113 -1.45 -9.70 9.27
CA ILE A 113 -1.34 -8.39 9.93
C ILE A 113 -1.01 -8.58 11.42
N LYS A 114 -1.78 -9.42 12.12
CA LYS A 114 -1.54 -9.70 13.54
C LYS A 114 -0.14 -10.23 13.81
N LYS A 115 0.40 -11.08 12.92
CA LYS A 115 1.73 -11.66 13.09
C LYS A 115 2.88 -10.69 12.80
N ALA A 116 2.67 -9.70 11.95
CA ALA A 116 3.68 -8.67 11.67
C ALA A 116 3.75 -7.59 12.76
N GLU A 117 2.69 -7.44 13.57
CA GLU A 117 2.60 -6.47 14.67
C GLU A 117 3.03 -7.03 16.03
N MET A 118 3.29 -8.35 16.11
CA MET A 118 3.84 -9.05 17.29
C MET A 118 5.36 -9.12 17.22
#